data_AF-A0A1E5PN59-F1
#
_entry.id   AF-A0A1E5PN59-F1
#
_cell.length_a   1.000
_cell.length_b   1.000
_cell.length_c   1.000
_cell.angle_alpha   90.00
_cell.angle_beta   90.00
_cell.angle_gamma   90.00
#
_symmetry.space_group_name_H-M   'P 1'
#
loop_
_entity.id
_entity.type
_entity.pdbx_description
1 polymer ?
#
loop_
_entity_poly.entity_id
_entity_poly.type
_entity_poly.pdbx_seq_one_letter_code
_entity_poly.pdbx_strand_id
1 'polypeptide(L)'
;MNTLLYPLCSVVALLALGYKARVLRTDRSVPQVALVANFLLLFVIFTVSTPSVWVRVSEFAGIENFSGLLTQSCVIIMTVCQQLVLLHFSHGPDAARRKAVPRVVALGLVLVAMAVLFFAASAHGEAPHDFAVARAQFTPAYLIVYLSAFTANQVQVGVMGARYARIAPSPWLRRGLRTVALALPFALVYTGARTADIVAAQLGHDGRAWEPVAQIGVAIAVIVQTTGWILPDWGPHLTSLRDRLGHRTALRALRPLHRSLTEHVPEPVLPFTRALDLRTRLYRMVIEIRDAQWALRTWMDADVARLARQDAERAGLRGQELAAVVEAAQLRNAIDAKRRDRPPRRPPQTPVAAAPGDLAAELAFQRRLARAMSSPLAVRYADHPKAPGTPRKEPA
;
A
#
# COMPACT_ATOMS: atom_id res chain seq x y z
N MET A 1 -2.03 -18.29 24.39
CA MET A 1 -1.71 -17.28 23.36
C MET A 1 -1.15 -17.92 22.07
N ASN A 2 -0.16 -18.81 22.18
CA ASN A 2 0.37 -19.61 21.06
C ASN A 2 -0.69 -20.35 20.23
N THR A 3 -1.75 -20.82 20.88
CA THR A 3 -2.88 -21.52 20.25
C THR A 3 -3.67 -20.69 19.23
N LEU A 4 -3.55 -19.36 19.23
CA LEU A 4 -4.23 -18.49 18.26
C LEU A 4 -3.24 -17.74 17.37
N LEU A 5 -2.14 -17.23 17.94
CA LEU A 5 -1.14 -16.45 17.18
C LEU A 5 -0.40 -17.29 16.14
N TYR A 6 0.01 -18.52 16.48
CA TYR A 6 0.81 -19.34 15.56
C TYR A 6 -0.02 -19.90 14.40
N PRO A 7 -1.27 -20.38 14.61
CA PRO A 7 -2.16 -20.71 13.49
C PRO A 7 -2.46 -19.52 12.58
N LEU A 8 -2.60 -18.31 13.13
CA LEU A 8 -2.77 -17.11 12.30
C LEU A 8 -1.53 -16.87 11.42
N CYS A 9 -0.32 -16.95 12.00
CA CYS A 9 0.93 -16.81 11.26
C CYS A 9 1.11 -17.92 10.20
N SER A 10 0.70 -19.15 10.49
CA SER A 10 0.76 -20.25 9.52
C SER A 10 -0.20 -20.03 8.36
N VAL A 11 -1.43 -19.55 8.60
CA VAL A 11 -2.37 -19.19 7.54
C VAL A 11 -1.82 -18.07 6.67
N VAL A 12 -1.23 -17.02 7.26
CA VAL A 12 -0.59 -15.92 6.51
C VAL A 12 0.57 -16.46 5.64
N ALA A 13 1.41 -17.33 6.20
CA ALA A 13 2.52 -17.96 5.47
C ALA A 13 2.01 -18.87 4.33
N LEU A 14 0.93 -19.62 4.56
CA LEU A 14 0.31 -20.49 3.55
C LEU A 14 -0.29 -19.70 2.39
N LEU A 15 -0.97 -18.59 2.68
CA LEU A 15 -1.49 -17.68 1.66
C LEU A 15 -0.36 -17.05 0.84
N ALA A 16 0.72 -16.61 1.50
CA ALA A 16 1.92 -16.10 0.85
C ALA A 16 2.58 -17.16 -0.05
N LEU A 17 2.68 -18.39 0.44
CA LEU A 17 3.21 -19.54 -0.29
C LEU A 17 2.36 -19.84 -1.53
N GLY A 18 1.04 -19.95 -1.39
CA GLY A 18 0.14 -20.22 -2.52
C GLY A 18 0.21 -19.13 -3.59
N TYR A 19 0.29 -17.86 -3.18
CA TYR A 19 0.50 -16.74 -4.08
C TYR A 19 1.84 -16.84 -4.83
N LYS A 20 2.95 -17.03 -4.11
CA LYS A 20 4.28 -17.11 -4.74
C LYS A 20 4.47 -18.38 -5.58
N ALA A 21 3.85 -19.49 -5.21
CA ALA A 21 3.84 -20.71 -6.03
C ALA A 21 3.14 -20.47 -7.38
N ARG A 22 2.10 -19.63 -7.42
CA ARG A 22 1.48 -19.18 -8.67
C ARG A 22 2.45 -18.31 -9.49
N VAL A 23 3.14 -17.36 -8.86
CA VAL A 23 4.16 -16.51 -9.53
C VAL A 23 5.31 -17.35 -10.09
N LEU A 24 5.72 -18.41 -9.38
CA LEU A 24 6.78 -19.33 -9.81
C LEU A 24 6.44 -20.08 -11.10
N ARG A 25 5.15 -20.22 -11.44
CA ARG A 25 4.73 -20.79 -12.74
C ARG A 25 5.12 -19.90 -13.92
N THR A 26 5.24 -18.58 -13.69
CA THR A 26 5.58 -17.59 -14.72
C THR A 26 7.02 -17.10 -14.65
N ASP A 27 7.60 -16.99 -13.45
CA ASP A 27 8.98 -16.52 -13.22
C ASP A 27 9.72 -17.51 -12.30
N ARG A 28 10.70 -18.23 -12.85
CA ARG A 28 11.52 -19.23 -12.15
C ARG A 28 12.88 -18.71 -11.70
N SER A 29 13.03 -17.40 -11.57
CA SER A 29 14.26 -16.80 -11.09
C SER A 29 14.63 -17.26 -9.67
N VAL A 30 15.93 -17.29 -9.37
CA VAL A 30 16.46 -17.71 -8.05
C VAL A 30 15.81 -16.97 -6.88
N PRO A 31 15.56 -15.64 -6.93
CA PRO A 31 14.85 -14.94 -5.86
C PRO A 31 13.44 -15.46 -5.62
N GLN A 32 12.69 -15.82 -6.68
CA GLN A 32 11.32 -16.34 -6.51
C GLN A 32 11.33 -17.73 -5.88
N VAL A 33 12.26 -18.60 -6.31
CA VAL A 33 12.45 -19.92 -5.69
C VAL A 33 12.81 -19.77 -4.21
N ALA A 34 13.74 -18.87 -3.89
CA ALA A 34 14.14 -18.58 -2.50
C ALA A 34 12.99 -18.00 -1.67
N LEU A 35 12.13 -17.14 -2.23
CA LEU A 35 10.93 -16.63 -1.55
C LEU A 35 9.88 -17.73 -1.30
N VAL A 36 9.66 -18.62 -2.27
CA VAL A 36 8.77 -19.79 -2.09
C VAL A 36 9.30 -20.69 -0.98
N ALA A 37 10.60 -21.01 -0.99
CA ALA A 37 11.25 -21.79 0.06
C ALA A 37 11.15 -21.09 1.42
N ASN A 38 11.37 -19.77 1.48
CA ASN A 38 11.19 -18.97 2.70
C ASN A 38 9.76 -19.10 3.26
N PHE A 39 8.73 -18.96 2.43
CA PHE A 39 7.33 -19.06 2.90
C PHE A 39 6.92 -20.48 3.26
N LEU A 40 7.46 -21.49 2.58
CA LEU A 40 7.28 -22.89 2.96
C LEU A 40 7.87 -23.17 4.34
N LEU A 41 9.12 -22.75 4.58
CA LEU A 41 9.77 -22.90 5.87
C LEU A 41 9.02 -22.15 6.97
N LEU A 42 8.57 -20.92 6.68
CA LEU A 42 7.74 -20.14 7.61
C LEU A 42 6.44 -20.86 7.98
N PHE A 43 5.76 -21.44 7.00
CA PHE A 43 4.56 -22.25 7.23
C PHE A 43 4.86 -23.46 8.12
N VAL A 44 5.92 -24.21 7.84
CA VAL A 44 6.36 -25.35 8.65
C VAL A 44 6.67 -24.92 10.09
N ILE A 45 7.43 -23.84 10.28
CA ILE A 45 7.81 -23.31 11.60
C ILE A 45 6.57 -23.08 12.47
N PHE A 46 5.59 -22.31 11.98
CA PHE A 46 4.41 -21.96 12.78
C PHE A 46 3.41 -23.11 12.92
N THR A 47 3.36 -24.02 11.95
CA THR A 47 2.51 -25.21 12.03
C THR A 47 3.04 -26.16 13.10
N VAL A 48 4.33 -26.48 13.06
CA VAL A 48 4.98 -27.38 14.04
C VAL A 48 5.02 -26.75 15.43
N SER A 49 5.17 -25.42 15.54
CA SER A 49 5.13 -24.70 16.82
C SER A 49 3.75 -24.70 17.49
N THR A 50 2.70 -25.22 16.84
CA THR A 50 1.40 -25.40 17.47
C THR A 50 1.48 -26.56 18.47
N PRO A 51 1.07 -26.39 19.74
CA PRO A 51 1.32 -27.39 20.80
C PRO A 51 0.86 -28.82 20.46
N SER A 52 -0.30 -28.97 19.83
CA SER A 52 -0.83 -30.28 19.43
C SER A 52 -0.04 -30.94 18.29
N VAL A 53 0.58 -30.14 17.42
CA VAL A 53 1.43 -30.63 16.32
C VAL A 53 2.83 -30.92 16.85
N TRP A 54 3.33 -30.07 17.75
CA TRP A 54 4.66 -30.21 18.37
C TRP A 54 4.86 -31.59 19.00
N VAL A 55 3.93 -32.01 19.86
CA VAL A 55 3.99 -33.30 20.56
C VAL A 55 3.98 -34.44 19.53
N ARG A 56 3.03 -34.43 18.60
CA ARG A 56 2.90 -35.48 17.56
C ARG A 56 4.14 -35.60 16.67
N VAL A 57 4.78 -34.50 16.33
CA VAL A 57 6.00 -34.51 15.49
C VAL A 57 7.19 -35.08 16.27
N SER A 58 7.31 -34.77 17.56
CA SER A 58 8.34 -35.35 18.43
C SER A 58 8.11 -36.85 18.67
N GLU A 59 6.86 -37.25 18.95
CA GLU A 59 6.45 -38.66 19.08
C GLU A 59 6.73 -39.46 17.79
N PHE A 60 6.34 -38.92 16.63
CA PHE A 60 6.59 -39.56 15.34
C PHE A 60 8.08 -39.74 15.04
N ALA A 61 8.91 -38.77 15.43
CA ALA A 61 10.36 -38.86 15.29
C ALA A 61 11.01 -39.81 16.32
N GLY A 62 10.28 -40.18 17.39
CA GLY A 62 10.82 -40.97 18.51
C GLY A 62 11.90 -40.24 19.31
N ILE A 63 11.97 -38.90 19.20
CA ILE A 63 13.00 -38.06 19.82
C ILE A 63 12.31 -36.93 20.60
N GLU A 64 12.52 -36.89 21.91
CA GLU A 64 11.96 -35.86 22.78
C GLU A 64 12.37 -34.45 22.32
N ASN A 65 11.39 -33.54 22.22
CA ASN A 65 11.57 -32.16 21.77
C ASN A 65 12.18 -31.99 20.36
N PHE A 66 12.12 -33.00 19.50
CA PHE A 66 12.61 -32.91 18.12
C PHE A 66 11.96 -31.75 17.34
N SER A 67 10.69 -31.46 17.61
CA SER A 67 9.98 -30.31 17.05
C SER A 67 10.70 -28.98 17.27
N GLY A 68 11.41 -28.81 18.39
CA GLY A 68 12.21 -27.62 18.68
C GLY A 68 13.45 -27.51 17.82
N LEU A 69 14.17 -28.63 17.63
CA LEU A 69 15.30 -28.67 16.70
C LEU A 69 14.85 -28.41 15.26
N LEU A 70 13.75 -29.05 14.84
CA LEU A 70 13.20 -28.90 13.50
C LEU A 70 12.81 -27.44 13.20
N THR A 71 12.01 -26.83 14.07
CA THR A 71 11.55 -25.44 13.89
C THR A 71 12.71 -24.46 13.86
N GLN A 72 13.67 -24.57 14.77
CA GLN A 72 14.85 -23.69 14.79
C GLN A 72 15.77 -23.94 13.60
N SER A 73 15.93 -25.18 13.15
CA SER A 73 16.65 -25.50 11.90
C SER A 73 15.98 -24.88 10.69
N CYS A 74 14.65 -24.94 10.59
CA CYS A 74 13.89 -24.26 9.54
C CYS A 74 14.10 -22.74 9.58
N VAL A 75 14.17 -22.13 10.76
CA VAL A 75 14.48 -20.70 10.91
C VAL A 75 15.86 -20.40 10.34
N ILE A 76 16.88 -21.20 10.68
CA ILE A 76 18.24 -21.03 10.16
C ILE A 76 18.29 -21.22 8.64
N ILE A 77 17.61 -22.21 8.06
CA ILE A 77 17.57 -22.39 6.60
C ILE A 77 16.82 -21.22 5.92
N MET A 78 15.76 -20.71 6.56
CA MET A 78 15.01 -19.56 6.07
C MET A 78 15.90 -18.32 5.95
N THR A 79 16.88 -18.15 6.84
CA THR A 79 17.86 -17.05 6.76
C THR A 79 18.64 -17.04 5.45
N VAL A 80 19.09 -18.21 4.96
CA VAL A 80 19.78 -18.34 3.67
C VAL A 80 18.89 -17.82 2.55
N CYS A 81 17.62 -18.23 2.56
CA CYS A 81 16.66 -17.86 1.53
C CYS A 81 16.50 -16.34 1.44
N GLN A 82 16.35 -15.68 2.60
CA GLN A 82 16.22 -14.22 2.68
C GLN A 82 17.47 -13.50 2.17
N GLN A 83 18.66 -13.99 2.56
CA GLN A 83 19.93 -13.43 2.10
C GLN A 83 20.12 -13.60 0.59
N LEU A 84 19.77 -14.77 0.04
CA LEU A 84 19.84 -15.04 -1.40
C LEU A 84 18.99 -14.06 -2.19
N VAL A 85 17.75 -13.78 -1.74
CA VAL A 85 16.86 -12.79 -2.36
C VAL A 85 17.53 -11.41 -2.40
N LEU A 86 18.05 -10.94 -1.25
CA LEU A 86 18.68 -9.62 -1.18
C LEU A 86 19.96 -9.53 -2.02
N LEU A 87 20.77 -10.60 -2.07
CA LEU A 87 21.99 -10.63 -2.86
C LEU A 87 21.70 -10.56 -4.36
N HIS A 88 20.73 -11.33 -4.84
CA HIS A 88 20.33 -11.32 -6.26
C HIS A 88 19.59 -10.04 -6.66
N PHE A 89 18.93 -9.34 -5.72
CA PHE A 89 18.38 -8.01 -5.98
C PHE A 89 19.44 -6.91 -6.04
N SER A 90 20.63 -7.14 -5.50
CA SER A 90 21.67 -6.11 -5.35
C SER A 90 22.91 -6.33 -6.20
N HIS A 91 23.13 -7.54 -6.70
CA HIS A 91 24.31 -7.92 -7.46
C HIS A 91 23.90 -8.74 -8.68
N GLY A 92 24.76 -8.74 -9.71
CA GLY A 92 24.64 -9.70 -10.81
C GLY A 92 24.75 -11.16 -10.33
N PRO A 93 24.26 -12.14 -11.11
CA PRO A 93 24.14 -13.54 -10.70
C PRO A 93 25.45 -14.14 -10.15
N ASP A 94 26.58 -13.88 -10.81
CA ASP A 94 27.88 -14.44 -10.39
C ASP A 94 28.39 -13.86 -9.07
N ALA A 95 28.27 -12.54 -8.90
CA ALA A 95 28.65 -11.87 -7.67
C ALA A 95 27.71 -12.25 -6.51
N ALA A 96 26.42 -12.43 -6.77
CA ALA A 96 25.46 -12.92 -5.79
C ALA A 96 25.82 -14.35 -5.33
N ARG A 97 26.13 -15.26 -6.27
CA ARG A 97 26.54 -16.64 -5.96
C ARG A 97 27.84 -16.67 -5.13
N ARG A 98 28.88 -15.94 -5.55
CA ARG A 98 30.16 -15.88 -4.82
C ARG A 98 29.98 -15.40 -3.38
N LYS A 99 29.09 -14.42 -3.16
CA LYS A 99 28.76 -13.91 -1.83
C LYS A 99 27.82 -14.83 -1.04
N ALA A 100 27.04 -15.67 -1.70
CA ALA A 100 26.12 -16.59 -1.06
C ALA A 100 26.84 -17.83 -0.46
N VAL A 101 27.80 -18.41 -1.20
CA VAL A 101 28.52 -19.63 -0.79
C VAL A 101 29.06 -19.58 0.64
N PRO A 102 29.86 -18.58 1.06
CA PRO A 102 30.41 -18.57 2.43
C PRO A 102 29.31 -18.46 3.50
N ARG A 103 28.18 -17.84 3.19
CA ARG A 103 27.03 -17.73 4.11
C ARG A 103 26.30 -19.06 4.25
N VAL A 104 26.10 -19.77 3.13
CA VAL A 104 25.53 -21.12 3.14
C VAL A 104 26.41 -22.07 3.95
N VAL A 105 27.74 -22.01 3.77
CA VAL A 105 28.69 -22.83 4.54
C VAL A 105 28.63 -22.49 6.03
N ALA A 106 28.68 -21.20 6.40
CA ALA A 106 28.59 -20.78 7.80
C ALA A 106 27.28 -21.24 8.47
N LEU A 107 26.16 -21.14 7.77
CA LEU A 107 24.86 -21.58 8.28
C LEU A 107 24.76 -23.12 8.34
N GLY A 108 25.39 -23.83 7.42
CA GLY A 108 25.57 -25.28 7.50
C GLY A 108 26.33 -25.70 8.77
N LEU A 109 27.42 -25.00 9.10
CA LEU A 109 28.17 -25.24 10.34
C LEU A 109 27.32 -24.95 11.59
N VAL A 110 26.50 -23.89 11.57
CA VAL A 110 25.54 -23.60 12.65
C VAL A 110 24.53 -24.73 12.83
N LEU A 111 23.95 -25.25 11.73
CA LEU A 111 23.01 -26.37 11.80
C LEU A 111 23.65 -27.63 12.37
N VAL A 112 24.89 -27.95 11.96
CA VAL A 112 25.65 -29.08 12.50
C VAL A 112 25.92 -28.87 13.99
N ALA A 113 26.37 -27.69 14.40
CA ALA A 113 26.62 -27.38 15.81
C ALA A 113 25.34 -27.48 16.65
N MET A 114 24.21 -26.97 16.15
CA MET A 114 22.90 -27.10 16.80
C MET A 114 22.50 -28.57 16.96
N ALA A 115 22.64 -29.40 15.91
CA ALA A 115 22.32 -30.82 15.98
C ALA A 115 23.21 -31.54 16.99
N VAL A 116 24.52 -31.32 16.96
CA VAL A 116 25.47 -31.93 17.91
C VAL A 116 25.14 -31.54 19.35
N LEU A 117 24.93 -30.25 19.63
CA LEU A 117 24.57 -29.77 20.97
C LEU A 117 23.20 -30.29 21.43
N PHE A 118 22.25 -30.46 20.51
CA PHE A 118 20.93 -31.02 20.82
C PHE A 118 21.03 -32.47 21.26
N PHE A 119 21.78 -33.32 20.53
CA PHE A 119 21.94 -34.74 20.85
C PHE A 119 22.91 -34.99 22.01
N ALA A 120 23.87 -34.08 22.24
CA ALA A 120 24.78 -34.16 23.40
C ALA A 120 24.09 -33.76 24.72
N ALA A 121 22.98 -33.04 24.66
CA ALA A 121 22.23 -32.63 25.84
C ALA A 121 21.32 -33.75 26.34
N SER A 122 21.37 -34.04 27.65
CA SER A 122 20.46 -34.99 28.29
C SER A 122 19.01 -34.53 28.15
N ALA A 123 18.12 -35.43 27.73
CA ALA A 123 16.70 -35.16 27.60
C ALA A 123 16.06 -34.97 29.00
N HIS A 124 15.24 -33.91 29.15
CA HIS A 124 14.56 -33.56 30.40
C HIS A 124 13.02 -33.46 30.18
N GLY A 125 12.46 -34.40 29.40
CA GLY A 125 11.03 -34.44 29.08
C GLY A 125 10.57 -33.42 28.03
N GLU A 126 9.34 -33.54 27.55
CA GLU A 126 8.78 -32.62 26.55
C GLU A 126 8.34 -31.27 27.14
N ALA A 127 8.76 -30.18 26.50
CA ALA A 127 8.43 -28.81 26.92
C ALA A 127 7.78 -27.99 25.78
N PRO A 128 6.56 -28.33 25.31
CA PRO A 128 5.92 -27.68 24.16
C PRO A 128 5.56 -26.20 24.36
N HIS A 129 5.52 -25.70 25.60
CA HIS A 129 5.25 -24.29 25.90
C HIS A 129 6.50 -23.49 26.29
N ASP A 130 7.49 -24.17 26.89
CA ASP A 130 8.64 -23.54 27.53
C ASP A 130 9.97 -24.05 26.95
N PHE A 131 9.99 -24.66 25.76
CA PHE A 131 11.19 -25.27 25.17
C PHE A 131 12.42 -24.36 25.23
N ALA A 132 12.26 -23.09 24.89
CA ALA A 132 13.35 -22.12 24.93
C ALA A 132 13.81 -21.80 26.37
N VAL A 133 12.89 -21.73 27.33
CA VAL A 133 13.21 -21.51 28.76
C VAL A 133 13.89 -22.75 29.36
N ALA A 134 13.37 -23.94 29.08
CA ALA A 134 13.99 -25.20 29.47
C ALA A 134 15.40 -25.35 28.88
N ARG A 135 15.58 -25.02 27.59
CA ARG A 135 16.91 -25.00 26.97
C ARG A 135 17.82 -23.93 27.55
N ALA A 136 17.30 -22.75 27.90
CA ALA A 136 18.08 -21.71 28.56
C ALA A 136 18.64 -22.17 29.92
N GLN A 137 17.88 -22.99 30.65
CA GLN A 137 18.25 -23.52 31.96
C GLN A 137 19.19 -24.73 31.88
N PHE A 138 18.89 -25.71 31.01
CA PHE A 138 19.61 -26.99 30.99
C PHE A 138 20.61 -27.14 29.85
N THR A 139 20.51 -26.34 28.79
CA THR A 139 21.43 -26.39 27.63
C THR A 139 21.65 -25.01 27.01
N PRO A 140 22.18 -24.03 27.77
CA PRO A 140 22.30 -22.65 27.31
C PRO A 140 23.17 -22.51 26.06
N ALA A 141 24.20 -23.35 25.92
CA ALA A 141 25.09 -23.35 24.76
C ALA A 141 24.35 -23.54 23.43
N TYR A 142 23.36 -24.44 23.39
CA TYR A 142 22.51 -24.66 22.21
C TYR A 142 21.74 -23.39 21.84
N LEU A 143 21.09 -22.78 22.84
CA LEU A 143 20.28 -21.59 22.60
C LEU A 143 21.14 -20.38 22.21
N ILE A 144 22.34 -20.24 22.78
CA ILE A 144 23.31 -19.20 22.42
C ILE A 144 23.74 -19.32 20.96
N VAL A 145 24.08 -20.52 20.48
CA VAL A 145 24.45 -20.74 19.06
C VAL A 145 23.30 -20.36 18.13
N TYR A 146 22.09 -20.83 18.42
CA TYR A 146 20.90 -20.49 17.65
C TYR A 146 20.62 -18.98 17.64
N LEU A 147 20.58 -18.34 18.81
CA LEU A 147 20.28 -16.92 18.94
C LEU A 147 21.31 -16.07 18.23
N SER A 148 22.60 -16.38 18.38
CA SER A 148 23.69 -15.65 17.72
C SER A 148 23.53 -15.64 16.20
N ALA A 149 23.25 -16.82 15.61
CA ALA A 149 23.03 -16.96 14.18
C ALA A 149 21.75 -16.24 13.71
N PHE A 150 20.65 -16.40 14.47
CA PHE A 150 19.38 -15.73 14.19
C PHE A 150 19.54 -14.20 14.20
N THR A 151 20.12 -13.65 15.26
CA THR A 151 20.30 -12.19 15.44
C THR A 151 21.22 -11.62 14.37
N ALA A 152 22.36 -12.26 14.11
CA ALA A 152 23.28 -11.85 13.07
C ALA A 152 22.56 -11.77 11.71
N ASN A 153 21.72 -12.77 11.40
CA ASN A 153 20.93 -12.74 10.18
C ASN A 153 19.91 -11.60 10.16
N GLN A 154 19.10 -11.43 11.22
CA GLN A 154 18.05 -10.41 11.23
C GLN A 154 18.65 -9.01 11.09
N VAL A 155 19.77 -8.73 11.76
CA VAL A 155 20.53 -7.49 11.60
C VAL A 155 21.00 -7.34 10.15
N GLN A 156 21.59 -8.38 9.58
CA GLN A 156 22.07 -8.33 8.19
C GLN A 156 20.93 -8.08 7.20
N VAL A 157 19.81 -8.81 7.29
CA VAL A 157 18.62 -8.64 6.43
C VAL A 157 18.04 -7.24 6.60
N GLY A 158 17.92 -6.75 7.83
CA GLY A 158 17.40 -5.41 8.13
C GLY A 158 18.28 -4.30 7.57
N VAL A 159 19.60 -4.38 7.79
CA VAL A 159 20.58 -3.39 7.29
C VAL A 159 20.65 -3.43 5.76
N MET A 160 20.73 -4.62 5.15
CA MET A 160 20.74 -4.78 3.70
C MET A 160 19.43 -4.26 3.09
N GLY A 161 18.28 -4.59 3.68
CA GLY A 161 16.98 -4.08 3.25
C GLY A 161 16.92 -2.55 3.29
N ALA A 162 17.34 -1.93 4.40
CA ALA A 162 17.36 -0.48 4.55
C ALA A 162 18.32 0.21 3.55
N ARG A 163 19.52 -0.34 3.38
CA ARG A 163 20.52 0.16 2.43
C ARG A 163 20.02 0.05 0.99
N TYR A 164 19.48 -1.11 0.60
CA TYR A 164 19.03 -1.33 -0.77
C TYR A 164 17.73 -0.62 -1.11
N ALA A 165 16.87 -0.36 -0.13
CA ALA A 165 15.73 0.51 -0.33
C ALA A 165 16.14 1.90 -0.84
N ARG A 166 17.31 2.43 -0.45
CA ARG A 166 17.78 3.75 -0.91
C ARG A 166 18.11 3.78 -2.39
N ILE A 167 18.58 2.67 -2.96
CA ILE A 167 19.00 2.56 -4.37
C ILE A 167 17.99 1.82 -5.26
N ALA A 168 16.88 1.32 -4.69
CA ALA A 168 15.90 0.54 -5.44
C ALA A 168 15.22 1.39 -6.55
N PRO A 169 15.10 0.84 -7.78
CA PRO A 169 14.59 1.58 -8.95
C PRO A 169 13.08 1.85 -8.87
N SER A 170 12.29 0.91 -8.34
CA SER A 170 10.83 1.07 -8.26
C SER A 170 10.39 1.53 -6.86
N PRO A 171 9.38 2.43 -6.75
CA PRO A 171 8.86 2.87 -5.46
C PRO A 171 8.31 1.74 -4.59
N TRP A 172 7.73 0.70 -5.21
CA TRP A 172 7.15 -0.43 -4.48
C TRP A 172 8.20 -1.42 -3.98
N LEU A 173 9.27 -1.65 -4.76
CA LEU A 173 10.43 -2.41 -4.26
C LEU A 173 11.09 -1.67 -3.09
N ARG A 174 11.26 -0.34 -3.20
CA ARG A 174 11.76 0.50 -2.11
C ARG A 174 10.91 0.38 -0.85
N ARG A 175 9.58 0.46 -0.97
CA ARG A 175 8.67 0.28 0.16
C ARG A 175 8.77 -1.12 0.75
N GLY A 176 8.79 -2.16 -0.08
CA GLY A 176 8.92 -3.55 0.38
C GLY A 176 10.20 -3.77 1.19
N LEU A 177 11.34 -3.32 0.68
CA LEU A 177 12.63 -3.43 1.38
C LEU A 177 12.69 -2.60 2.68
N ARG A 178 12.05 -1.42 2.73
CA ARG A 178 11.89 -0.66 4.00
C ARG A 178 11.02 -1.43 4.99
N THR A 179 9.92 -2.01 4.54
CA THR A 179 9.04 -2.82 5.38
C THR A 179 9.79 -4.04 5.93
N VAL A 180 10.59 -4.74 5.12
CA VAL A 180 11.49 -5.81 5.61
C VAL A 180 12.44 -5.28 6.69
N ALA A 181 13.04 -4.11 6.49
CA ALA A 181 13.93 -3.51 7.48
C ALA A 181 13.21 -3.12 8.79
N LEU A 182 11.94 -2.70 8.71
CA LEU A 182 11.13 -2.38 9.89
C LEU A 182 10.81 -3.61 10.78
N ALA A 183 11.01 -4.83 10.28
CA ALA A 183 10.87 -6.04 11.08
C ALA A 183 12.00 -6.23 12.10
N LEU A 184 13.18 -5.63 11.85
CA LEU A 184 14.38 -5.78 12.69
C LEU A 184 14.14 -5.47 14.18
N PRO A 185 13.60 -4.31 14.59
CA PRO A 185 13.39 -4.01 16.01
C PRO A 185 12.53 -5.07 16.71
N PHE A 186 11.50 -5.59 16.04
CA PHE A 186 10.63 -6.62 16.61
C PHE A 186 11.35 -7.98 16.74
N ALA A 187 12.23 -8.33 15.80
CA ALA A 187 13.07 -9.51 15.91
C ALA A 187 14.14 -9.38 17.02
N LEU A 188 14.62 -8.16 17.28
CA LEU A 188 15.52 -7.87 18.39
C LEU A 188 14.80 -7.95 19.74
N VAL A 189 13.51 -7.60 19.84
CA VAL A 189 12.69 -7.84 21.04
C VAL A 189 12.65 -9.34 21.37
N TYR A 190 12.40 -10.20 20.38
CA TYR A 190 12.44 -11.66 20.58
C TYR A 190 13.82 -12.11 21.06
N THR A 191 14.90 -11.67 20.39
CA THR A 191 16.27 -12.03 20.78
C THR A 191 16.56 -11.59 22.21
N GLY A 192 16.25 -10.33 22.55
CA GLY A 192 16.50 -9.76 23.87
C GLY A 192 15.77 -10.52 24.97
N ALA A 193 14.51 -10.89 24.73
CA ALA A 193 13.74 -11.71 25.66
C ALA A 193 14.36 -13.10 25.86
N ARG A 194 14.84 -13.77 24.80
CA ARG A 194 15.51 -15.08 24.92
C ARG A 194 16.88 -15.00 25.58
N THR A 195 17.63 -13.92 25.36
CA THR A 195 18.87 -13.67 26.09
C THR A 195 18.58 -13.42 27.57
N ALA A 196 17.49 -12.70 27.89
CA ALA A 196 17.05 -12.52 29.26
C ALA A 196 16.65 -13.85 29.92
N ASP A 197 15.99 -14.78 29.19
CA ASP A 197 15.72 -16.15 29.68
C ASP A 197 17.01 -16.86 30.13
N ILE A 198 18.08 -16.77 29.31
CA ILE A 198 19.38 -17.37 29.63
C ILE A 198 19.97 -16.74 30.88
N VAL A 199 19.99 -15.40 30.97
CA VAL A 199 20.56 -14.71 32.13
C VAL A 199 19.76 -14.99 33.40
N ALA A 200 18.43 -14.98 33.32
CA ALA A 200 17.56 -15.25 34.45
C ALA A 200 17.71 -16.69 34.97
N ALA A 201 17.84 -17.67 34.07
CA ALA A 201 18.08 -19.05 34.43
C ALA A 201 19.41 -19.25 35.18
N GLN A 202 20.46 -18.52 34.79
CA GLN A 202 21.75 -18.52 35.50
C GLN A 202 21.67 -17.89 36.89
N LEU A 203 20.68 -17.02 37.12
CA LEU A 203 20.40 -16.40 38.42
C LEU A 203 19.38 -17.19 39.25
N GLY A 204 18.91 -18.34 38.77
CA GLY A 204 17.92 -19.18 39.47
C GLY A 204 16.47 -18.65 39.39
N HIS A 205 16.16 -17.79 38.43
CA HIS A 205 14.82 -17.22 38.23
C HIS A 205 14.14 -17.79 36.96
N ASP A 206 12.82 -17.95 37.01
CA ASP A 206 11.98 -18.39 35.87
C ASP A 206 11.67 -17.22 34.93
N GLY A 207 12.07 -17.32 33.65
CA GLY A 207 11.81 -16.30 32.60
C GLY A 207 10.38 -16.25 32.04
N ARG A 208 9.45 -17.02 32.59
CA ARG A 208 8.09 -17.21 32.05
C ARG A 208 7.27 -15.92 31.93
N ALA A 209 7.54 -14.91 32.76
CA ALA A 209 6.73 -13.70 32.84
C ALA A 209 6.76 -12.85 31.56
N TRP A 210 7.86 -12.86 30.80
CA TRP A 210 8.01 -12.07 29.57
C TRP A 210 7.87 -12.89 28.28
N GLU A 211 7.54 -14.18 28.39
CA GLU A 211 7.27 -15.07 27.25
C GLU A 211 6.21 -14.50 26.27
N PRO A 212 5.12 -13.85 26.71
CA PRO A 212 4.18 -13.21 25.79
C PRO A 212 4.80 -12.09 24.94
N VAL A 213 5.76 -11.35 25.49
CA VAL A 213 6.44 -10.25 24.79
C VAL A 213 7.30 -10.80 23.65
N ALA A 214 8.02 -11.89 23.91
CA ALA A 214 8.81 -12.58 22.88
C ALA A 214 7.91 -13.09 21.73
N GLN A 215 6.76 -13.68 22.07
CA GLN A 215 5.79 -14.23 21.11
C GLN A 215 5.13 -13.13 20.26
N ILE A 216 4.71 -12.02 20.87
CA ILE A 216 4.15 -10.88 20.14
C ILE A 216 5.21 -10.24 19.24
N GLY A 217 6.43 -10.07 19.74
CA GLY A 217 7.55 -9.53 18.98
C GLY A 217 7.84 -10.34 17.70
N VAL A 218 7.96 -11.66 17.82
CA VAL A 218 8.21 -12.51 16.65
C VAL A 218 7.01 -12.54 15.69
N ALA A 219 5.77 -12.56 16.19
CA ALA A 219 4.58 -12.53 15.34
C ALA A 219 4.50 -11.25 14.50
N ILE A 220 4.73 -10.08 15.13
CA ILE A 220 4.77 -8.80 14.42
C ILE A 220 5.92 -8.79 13.39
N ALA A 221 7.12 -9.24 13.79
CA ALA A 221 8.27 -9.31 12.88
C ALA A 221 7.95 -10.13 11.62
N VAL A 222 7.32 -11.30 11.79
CA VAL A 222 6.93 -12.19 10.69
C VAL A 222 5.89 -11.56 9.77
N ILE A 223 4.84 -10.95 10.33
CA ILE A 223 3.79 -10.31 9.52
C ILE A 223 4.38 -9.14 8.71
N VAL A 224 5.19 -8.30 9.35
CA VAL A 224 5.86 -7.16 8.73
C VAL A 224 6.81 -7.64 7.62
N GLN A 225 7.65 -8.63 7.91
CA GLN A 225 8.62 -9.16 6.94
C GLN A 225 7.91 -9.85 5.75
N THR A 226 6.88 -10.66 6.00
CA THR A 226 6.05 -11.31 4.95
C THR A 226 5.41 -10.26 4.05
N THR A 227 4.83 -9.22 4.64
CA THR A 227 4.25 -8.09 3.88
C THR A 227 5.31 -7.41 3.03
N GLY A 228 6.50 -7.16 3.58
CA GLY A 228 7.62 -6.54 2.85
C GLY A 228 8.08 -7.32 1.63
N TRP A 229 8.08 -8.66 1.69
CA TRP A 229 8.45 -9.52 0.56
C TRP A 229 7.39 -9.61 -0.55
N ILE A 230 6.11 -9.44 -0.20
CA ILE A 230 4.99 -9.53 -1.15
C ILE A 230 4.69 -8.17 -1.80
N LEU A 231 5.01 -7.07 -1.11
CA LEU A 231 4.68 -5.71 -1.54
C LEU A 231 5.19 -5.31 -2.94
N PRO A 232 6.40 -5.70 -3.39
CA PRO A 232 6.89 -5.35 -4.73
C PRO A 232 6.00 -5.90 -5.86
N ASP A 233 5.42 -7.08 -5.68
CA ASP A 233 4.57 -7.73 -6.69
C ASP A 233 3.16 -7.09 -6.72
N TRP A 234 2.61 -6.78 -5.54
CA TRP A 234 1.26 -6.21 -5.41
C TRP A 234 1.20 -4.71 -5.69
N GLY A 235 2.32 -4.02 -5.48
CA GLY A 235 2.41 -2.57 -5.60
C GLY A 235 1.83 -1.99 -6.91
N PRO A 236 2.26 -2.47 -8.09
CA PRO A 236 1.69 -2.03 -9.37
C PRO A 236 0.18 -2.23 -9.47
N HIS A 237 -0.34 -3.36 -8.95
CA HIS A 237 -1.77 -3.64 -8.93
C HIS A 237 -2.52 -2.65 -8.01
N LEU A 238 -1.99 -2.38 -6.81
CA LEU A 238 -2.58 -1.41 -5.87
C LEU A 238 -2.62 0.01 -6.47
N THR A 239 -1.54 0.44 -7.13
CA THR A 239 -1.53 1.72 -7.86
C THR A 239 -2.60 1.71 -8.96
N SER A 240 -2.65 0.67 -9.79
CA SER A 240 -3.64 0.58 -10.87
C SER A 240 -5.08 0.58 -10.36
N LEU A 241 -5.36 -0.08 -9.23
CA LEU A 241 -6.68 -0.11 -8.61
C LEU A 241 -7.05 1.26 -8.07
N ARG A 242 -6.13 1.91 -7.35
CA ARG A 242 -6.32 3.27 -6.85
C ARG A 242 -6.60 4.24 -8.00
N ASP A 243 -5.83 4.16 -9.08
CA ASP A 243 -6.02 5.00 -10.26
C ASP A 243 -7.38 4.71 -10.89
N ARG A 244 -7.74 3.44 -11.14
CA ARG A 244 -9.04 3.07 -11.70
C ARG A 244 -10.21 3.58 -10.85
N LEU A 245 -10.12 3.48 -9.52
CA LEU A 245 -11.12 4.02 -8.61
C LEU A 245 -11.17 5.55 -8.68
N GLY A 246 -10.02 6.22 -8.70
CA GLY A 246 -9.92 7.67 -8.89
C GLY A 246 -10.59 8.16 -10.17
N HIS A 247 -10.28 7.53 -11.31
CA HIS A 247 -10.88 7.85 -12.61
C HIS A 247 -12.39 7.58 -12.62
N ARG A 248 -12.85 6.47 -12.03
CA ARG A 248 -14.29 6.15 -11.91
C ARG A 248 -15.04 7.18 -11.08
N THR A 249 -14.49 7.56 -9.93
CA THR A 249 -15.09 8.57 -9.05
C THR A 249 -15.13 9.94 -9.74
N ALA A 250 -14.06 10.32 -10.45
CA ALA A 250 -14.01 11.56 -11.21
C ALA A 250 -15.05 11.58 -12.35
N LEU A 251 -15.16 10.50 -13.13
CA LEU A 251 -16.18 10.35 -14.17
C LEU A 251 -17.60 10.48 -13.60
N ARG A 252 -17.89 9.82 -12.47
CA ARG A 252 -19.19 9.93 -11.81
C ARG A 252 -19.50 11.35 -11.34
N ALA A 253 -18.50 12.06 -10.82
CA ALA A 253 -18.65 13.43 -10.34
C ALA A 253 -18.89 14.44 -11.48
N LEU A 254 -18.26 14.22 -12.65
CA LEU A 254 -18.40 15.12 -13.81
C LEU A 254 -19.60 14.80 -14.70
N ARG A 255 -20.12 13.57 -14.67
CA ARG A 255 -21.23 13.13 -15.51
C ARG A 255 -22.48 14.05 -15.45
N PRO A 256 -22.93 14.56 -14.28
CA PRO A 256 -24.07 15.48 -14.23
C PRO A 256 -23.80 16.81 -14.93
N LEU A 257 -22.60 17.38 -14.72
CA LEU A 257 -22.18 18.62 -15.39
C LEU A 257 -22.11 18.41 -16.90
N HIS A 258 -21.39 17.39 -17.35
CA HIS A 258 -21.27 17.03 -18.77
C HIS A 258 -22.64 16.92 -19.42
N ARG A 259 -23.54 16.10 -18.87
CA ARG A 259 -24.90 15.92 -19.37
C ARG A 259 -25.67 17.24 -19.44
N SER A 260 -25.60 18.06 -18.39
CA SER A 260 -26.30 19.36 -18.34
C SER A 260 -25.84 20.32 -19.44
N LEU A 261 -24.57 20.29 -19.83
CA LEU A 261 -24.05 21.15 -20.90
C LEU A 261 -24.37 20.55 -22.28
N THR A 262 -24.09 19.27 -22.47
CA THR A 262 -24.18 18.62 -23.79
C THR A 262 -25.61 18.37 -24.26
N GLU A 263 -26.59 18.32 -23.35
CA GLU A 263 -28.02 18.33 -23.72
C GLU A 263 -28.41 19.61 -24.47
N HIS A 264 -27.71 20.74 -24.26
CA HIS A 264 -28.00 22.02 -24.91
C HIS A 264 -27.03 22.33 -26.04
N VAL A 265 -25.84 21.73 -26.03
CA VAL A 265 -24.85 21.84 -27.10
C VAL A 265 -24.29 20.44 -27.40
N PRO A 266 -24.91 19.68 -28.33
CA PRO A 266 -24.47 18.32 -28.62
C PRO A 266 -23.24 18.24 -29.53
N GLU A 267 -22.92 19.31 -30.27
CA GLU A 267 -21.83 19.38 -31.27
C GLU A 267 -20.46 18.90 -30.76
N PRO A 268 -20.03 19.20 -29.51
CA PRO A 268 -18.74 18.73 -29.01
C PRO A 268 -18.71 17.25 -28.64
N VAL A 269 -19.87 16.59 -28.55
CA VAL A 269 -19.95 15.20 -28.13
C VAL A 269 -19.47 14.30 -29.25
N LEU A 270 -18.28 13.75 -29.07
CA LEU A 270 -17.73 12.78 -30.01
C LEU A 270 -18.55 11.47 -29.96
N PRO A 271 -18.55 10.62 -31.00
CA PRO A 271 -19.21 9.31 -30.95
C PRO A 271 -18.55 8.37 -29.93
N PHE A 272 -19.36 7.60 -29.21
CA PHE A 272 -18.89 6.73 -28.12
C PHE A 272 -18.30 5.42 -28.66
N THR A 273 -17.03 5.16 -28.35
CA THR A 273 -16.39 3.86 -28.57
C THR A 273 -16.32 3.09 -27.25
N ARG A 274 -16.97 1.92 -27.18
CA ARG A 274 -17.01 1.06 -25.98
C ARG A 274 -15.63 0.58 -25.50
N ALA A 275 -14.60 0.65 -26.35
CA ALA A 275 -13.26 0.14 -26.09
C ALA A 275 -12.33 1.10 -25.31
N LEU A 276 -12.77 2.32 -24.96
CA LEU A 276 -11.88 3.28 -24.30
C LEU A 276 -11.63 2.96 -22.82
N ASP A 277 -10.36 3.00 -22.41
CA ASP A 277 -9.96 2.86 -21.02
C ASP A 277 -10.46 4.07 -20.17
N LEU A 278 -10.54 3.88 -18.85
CA LEU A 278 -11.13 4.87 -17.94
C LEU A 278 -10.42 6.23 -17.96
N ARG A 279 -9.09 6.24 -18.18
CA ARG A 279 -8.31 7.47 -18.23
C ARG A 279 -8.66 8.28 -19.47
N THR A 280 -8.67 7.63 -20.64
CA THR A 280 -9.04 8.29 -21.89
C THR A 280 -10.49 8.80 -21.86
N ARG A 281 -11.41 8.02 -21.30
CA ARG A 281 -12.80 8.45 -21.10
C ARG A 281 -12.90 9.70 -20.21
N LEU A 282 -12.11 9.76 -19.14
CA LEU A 282 -12.10 10.92 -18.24
C LEU A 282 -11.59 12.17 -18.95
N TYR A 283 -10.46 12.09 -19.66
CA TYR A 283 -9.90 13.24 -20.37
C TYR A 283 -10.80 13.72 -21.49
N ARG A 284 -11.41 12.79 -22.22
CA ARG A 284 -12.40 13.15 -23.23
C ARG A 284 -13.60 13.87 -22.63
N MET A 285 -14.14 13.41 -21.50
CA MET A 285 -15.25 14.11 -20.82
C MET A 285 -14.87 15.52 -20.40
N VAL A 286 -13.63 15.75 -19.95
CA VAL A 286 -13.13 17.08 -19.60
C VAL A 286 -13.06 17.99 -20.83
N ILE A 287 -12.55 17.48 -21.95
CA ILE A 287 -12.51 18.21 -23.23
C ILE A 287 -13.93 18.56 -23.70
N GLU A 288 -14.83 17.58 -23.75
CA GLU A 288 -16.23 17.78 -24.16
C GLU A 288 -16.95 18.81 -23.27
N ILE A 289 -16.69 18.83 -21.95
CA ILE A 289 -17.20 19.88 -21.06
C ILE A 289 -16.66 21.25 -21.47
N ARG A 290 -15.35 21.37 -21.71
CA ARG A 290 -14.71 22.64 -22.03
C ARG A 290 -15.18 23.19 -23.37
N ASP A 291 -15.32 22.33 -24.37
CA ASP A 291 -15.86 22.68 -25.68
C ASP A 291 -17.33 23.12 -25.59
N ALA A 292 -18.14 22.43 -24.78
CA ALA A 292 -19.52 22.84 -24.52
C ALA A 292 -19.61 24.20 -23.82
N GLN A 293 -18.68 24.51 -22.90
CA GLN A 293 -18.58 25.83 -22.28
C GLN A 293 -18.23 26.93 -23.30
N TRP A 294 -17.31 26.64 -24.23
CA TRP A 294 -16.98 27.56 -25.33
C TRP A 294 -18.15 27.79 -26.28
N ALA A 295 -18.92 26.76 -26.61
CA ALA A 295 -20.12 26.90 -27.41
C ALA A 295 -21.23 27.69 -26.69
N LEU A 296 -21.37 27.52 -25.36
CA LEU A 296 -22.32 28.29 -24.55
C LEU A 296 -21.92 29.75 -24.34
N ARG A 297 -20.67 30.13 -24.63
CA ARG A 297 -20.16 31.51 -24.48
C ARG A 297 -21.05 32.55 -25.17
N THR A 298 -21.60 32.22 -26.34
CA THR A 298 -22.47 33.13 -27.11
C THR A 298 -23.80 33.43 -26.41
N TRP A 299 -24.16 32.65 -25.39
CA TRP A 299 -25.38 32.78 -24.59
C TRP A 299 -25.11 33.33 -23.18
N MET A 300 -23.84 33.52 -22.81
CA MET A 300 -23.46 34.05 -21.49
C MET A 300 -23.56 35.58 -21.46
N ASP A 301 -23.95 36.13 -20.31
CA ASP A 301 -23.93 37.57 -20.05
C ASP A 301 -22.81 37.94 -19.05
N ALA A 302 -21.99 38.93 -19.41
CA ALA A 302 -20.90 39.42 -18.57
C ALA A 302 -21.39 40.03 -17.24
N ASP A 303 -22.61 40.57 -17.20
CA ASP A 303 -23.18 41.14 -15.98
C ASP A 303 -23.48 40.07 -14.92
N VAL A 304 -23.90 38.87 -15.34
CA VAL A 304 -24.10 37.72 -14.45
C VAL A 304 -22.80 37.31 -13.79
N ALA A 305 -21.70 37.30 -14.54
CA ALA A 305 -20.37 36.98 -14.00
C ALA A 305 -19.95 37.96 -12.90
N ARG A 306 -20.20 39.25 -13.12
CA ARG A 306 -19.86 40.33 -12.20
C ARG A 306 -20.69 40.24 -10.91
N LEU A 307 -22.00 40.07 -11.03
CA LEU A 307 -22.90 39.95 -9.88
C LEU A 307 -22.61 38.67 -9.07
N ALA A 308 -22.45 37.53 -9.77
CA ALA A 308 -22.10 36.26 -9.12
C ALA A 308 -20.76 36.35 -8.38
N ARG A 309 -19.78 37.09 -8.93
CA ARG A 309 -18.49 37.31 -8.25
C ARG A 309 -18.67 38.12 -6.97
N GLN A 310 -19.41 39.23 -7.02
CA GLN A 310 -19.67 40.06 -5.84
C GLN A 310 -20.40 39.29 -4.74
N ASP A 311 -21.43 38.51 -5.09
CA ASP A 311 -22.16 37.70 -4.14
C ASP A 311 -21.31 36.59 -3.53
N ALA A 312 -20.50 35.92 -4.33
CA ALA A 312 -19.61 34.88 -3.86
C ALA A 312 -18.48 35.43 -2.97
N GLU A 313 -17.94 36.61 -3.28
CA GLU A 313 -16.98 37.33 -2.43
C GLU A 313 -17.60 37.73 -1.10
N ARG A 314 -18.84 38.25 -1.10
CA ARG A 314 -19.61 38.55 0.12
C ARG A 314 -19.88 37.31 0.96
N ALA A 315 -20.06 36.16 0.32
CA ALA A 315 -20.17 34.86 0.97
C ALA A 315 -18.81 34.30 1.46
N GLY A 316 -17.72 35.05 1.29
CA GLY A 316 -16.38 34.70 1.76
C GLY A 316 -15.60 33.75 0.84
N LEU A 317 -16.12 33.44 -0.36
CA LEU A 317 -15.44 32.56 -1.30
C LEU A 317 -14.24 33.26 -1.95
N ARG A 318 -13.14 32.51 -2.14
CA ARG A 318 -11.90 33.03 -2.74
C ARG A 318 -11.29 32.04 -3.72
N GLY A 319 -10.38 32.54 -4.57
CA GLY A 319 -9.58 31.74 -5.47
C GLY A 319 -10.40 30.82 -6.40
N GLN A 320 -10.02 29.54 -6.44
CA GLN A 320 -10.63 28.54 -7.33
C GLN A 320 -12.10 28.23 -7.00
N GLU A 321 -12.54 28.43 -5.75
CA GLU A 321 -13.93 28.21 -5.36
C GLU A 321 -14.82 29.37 -5.82
N LEU A 322 -14.34 30.60 -5.68
CA LEU A 322 -14.97 31.79 -6.24
C LEU A 322 -15.13 31.64 -7.76
N ALA A 323 -14.05 31.29 -8.46
CA ALA A 323 -14.08 31.10 -9.91
C ALA A 323 -15.08 30.01 -10.34
N ALA A 324 -15.13 28.88 -9.64
CA ALA A 324 -16.08 27.81 -9.93
C ALA A 324 -17.54 28.23 -9.75
N VAL A 325 -17.86 29.05 -8.73
CA VAL A 325 -19.23 29.56 -8.52
C VAL A 325 -19.62 30.58 -9.59
N VAL A 326 -18.71 31.47 -9.97
CA VAL A 326 -18.94 32.45 -11.05
C VAL A 326 -19.22 31.73 -12.38
N GLU A 327 -18.38 30.77 -12.75
CA GLU A 327 -18.54 29.99 -13.98
C GLU A 327 -19.83 29.14 -13.95
N ALA A 328 -20.19 28.57 -12.79
CA ALA A 328 -21.46 27.86 -12.62
C ALA A 328 -22.68 28.77 -12.84
N ALA A 329 -22.67 29.97 -12.24
CA ALA A 329 -23.75 30.94 -12.39
C ALA A 329 -23.92 31.39 -13.85
N GLN A 330 -22.81 31.67 -14.54
CA GLN A 330 -22.84 32.00 -15.97
C GLN A 330 -23.36 30.86 -16.83
N LEU A 331 -22.91 29.62 -16.60
CA LEU A 331 -23.36 28.46 -17.38
C LEU A 331 -24.84 28.19 -17.18
N ARG A 332 -25.35 28.31 -15.94
CA ARG A 332 -26.78 28.15 -15.67
C ARG A 332 -27.63 29.20 -16.37
N ASN A 333 -27.21 30.46 -16.29
CA ASN A 333 -27.89 31.55 -17.00
C ASN A 333 -27.85 31.34 -18.51
N ALA A 334 -26.70 30.95 -19.07
CA ALA A 334 -26.54 30.68 -20.50
C ALA A 334 -27.41 29.53 -20.99
N ILE A 335 -27.56 28.45 -20.20
CA ILE A 335 -28.44 27.33 -20.51
C ILE A 335 -29.91 27.80 -20.57
N ASP A 336 -30.36 28.59 -19.59
CA ASP A 336 -31.72 29.14 -19.59
C ASP A 336 -31.95 30.12 -20.75
N ALA A 337 -30.99 31.01 -20.98
CA ALA A 337 -31.01 31.96 -22.09
C ALA A 337 -31.11 31.24 -23.44
N LYS A 338 -30.33 30.18 -23.65
CA LYS A 338 -30.42 29.34 -24.86
C LYS A 338 -31.77 28.63 -24.98
N ARG A 339 -32.31 28.07 -23.89
CA ARG A 339 -33.65 27.43 -23.90
C ARG A 339 -34.76 28.40 -24.29
N ARG A 340 -34.63 29.67 -23.90
CA ARG A 340 -35.62 30.74 -24.15
C ARG A 340 -35.32 31.56 -25.40
N ASP A 341 -34.27 31.21 -26.14
CA ASP A 341 -33.77 31.95 -27.31
C ASP A 341 -33.55 33.45 -27.03
N ARG A 342 -32.90 33.75 -25.89
CA ARG A 342 -32.64 35.12 -25.43
C ARG A 342 -31.15 35.44 -25.52
N PRO A 343 -30.68 36.13 -26.58
CA PRO A 343 -29.27 36.47 -26.68
C PRO A 343 -28.83 37.44 -25.55
N PRO A 344 -27.56 37.34 -25.12
CA PRO A 344 -27.02 38.17 -24.05
C PRO A 344 -26.89 39.62 -24.51
N ARG A 345 -26.93 40.58 -23.57
CA ARG A 345 -26.69 41.99 -23.91
C ARG A 345 -25.19 42.26 -24.10
N ARG A 346 -24.38 41.62 -23.27
CA ARG A 346 -22.92 41.77 -23.25
C ARG A 346 -22.28 40.39 -23.23
N PRO A 347 -22.00 39.80 -24.40
CA PRO A 347 -21.32 38.52 -24.45
C PRO A 347 -19.90 38.66 -23.86
N PRO A 348 -19.45 37.73 -23.00
CA PRO A 348 -18.10 37.76 -22.49
C PRO A 348 -17.09 37.34 -23.56
N GLN A 349 -15.87 37.86 -23.46
CA GLN A 349 -14.75 37.44 -24.33
C GLN A 349 -14.34 35.99 -24.07
N THR A 350 -14.44 35.53 -22.82
CA THR A 350 -14.08 34.18 -22.39
C THR A 350 -15.20 33.55 -21.56
N PRO A 351 -15.48 32.25 -21.71
CA PRO A 351 -16.47 31.54 -20.89
C PRO A 351 -15.87 31.05 -19.57
N VAL A 352 -14.55 31.18 -19.37
CA VAL A 352 -13.85 30.61 -18.21
C VAL A 352 -13.53 31.68 -17.17
N ALA A 353 -13.78 31.37 -15.90
CA ALA A 353 -13.43 32.24 -14.77
C ALA A 353 -12.03 31.95 -14.22
N ALA A 354 -11.45 30.81 -14.59
CA ALA A 354 -10.09 30.39 -14.26
C ALA A 354 -9.45 29.65 -15.45
N ALA A 355 -8.13 29.76 -15.58
CA ALA A 355 -7.32 29.04 -16.55
C ALA A 355 -6.33 28.10 -15.83
N PRO A 356 -6.72 26.85 -15.54
CA PRO A 356 -5.84 25.88 -14.90
C PRO A 356 -4.61 25.58 -15.77
N GLY A 357 -3.43 25.50 -15.16
CA GLY A 357 -2.15 25.39 -15.88
C GLY A 357 -1.82 24.00 -16.42
N ASP A 358 -2.49 22.95 -15.94
CA ASP A 358 -2.32 21.58 -16.42
C ASP A 358 -3.64 20.79 -16.34
N LEU A 359 -3.61 19.58 -16.90
CA LEU A 359 -4.77 18.69 -17.00
C LEU A 359 -5.27 18.18 -15.62
N ALA A 360 -4.40 18.08 -14.62
CA ALA A 360 -4.78 17.67 -13.28
C ALA A 360 -5.48 18.82 -12.53
N ALA A 361 -4.98 20.04 -12.68
CA ALA A 361 -5.59 21.26 -12.18
C ALA A 361 -6.94 21.53 -12.87
N GLU A 362 -7.03 21.28 -14.17
CA GLU A 362 -8.27 21.34 -14.94
C GLU A 362 -9.31 20.36 -14.41
N LEU A 363 -8.94 19.09 -14.23
CA LEU A 363 -9.82 18.08 -13.64
C LEU A 363 -10.29 18.47 -12.23
N ALA A 364 -9.39 19.02 -11.41
CA ALA A 364 -9.73 19.49 -10.07
C ALA A 364 -10.71 20.67 -10.10
N PHE A 365 -10.51 21.61 -11.03
CA PHE A 365 -11.40 22.75 -11.23
C PHE A 365 -12.78 22.31 -11.71
N GLN A 366 -12.86 21.45 -12.74
CA GLN A 366 -14.12 20.92 -13.27
C GLN A 366 -14.93 20.18 -12.20
N ARG A 367 -14.28 19.50 -11.25
CA ARG A 367 -14.95 18.87 -10.10
C ARG A 367 -15.47 19.88 -9.08
N ARG A 368 -14.84 21.05 -8.94
CA ARG A 368 -15.38 22.16 -8.13
C ARG A 368 -16.58 22.79 -8.85
N LEU A 369 -16.46 23.02 -10.15
CA LEU A 369 -17.53 23.55 -10.99
C LEU A 369 -18.77 22.66 -10.96
N ALA A 370 -18.59 21.34 -11.13
CA ALA A 370 -19.70 20.38 -11.08
C ALA A 370 -20.46 20.43 -9.74
N ARG A 371 -19.77 20.67 -8.63
CA ARG A 371 -20.41 20.90 -7.32
C ARG A 371 -21.07 22.28 -7.24
N ALA A 372 -20.43 23.30 -7.79
CA ALA A 372 -20.93 24.68 -7.80
C ALA A 372 -22.21 24.85 -8.62
N MET A 373 -22.43 24.04 -9.66
CA MET A 373 -23.69 24.02 -10.43
C MET A 373 -24.94 23.80 -9.57
N SER A 374 -24.81 23.04 -8.49
CA SER A 374 -25.88 22.77 -7.53
C SER A 374 -25.90 23.74 -6.33
N SER A 375 -24.97 24.69 -6.26
CA SER A 375 -24.89 25.64 -5.14
C SER A 375 -26.04 26.65 -5.17
N PRO A 376 -26.59 27.07 -4.01
CA PRO A 376 -27.64 28.09 -3.95
C PRO A 376 -27.26 29.40 -4.64
N LEU A 377 -25.97 29.80 -4.56
CA LEU A 377 -25.45 30.99 -5.22
C LEU A 377 -25.57 30.88 -6.74
N ALA A 378 -25.17 29.75 -7.34
CA ALA A 378 -25.32 29.55 -8.78
C ALA A 378 -26.79 29.40 -9.20
N VAL A 379 -27.63 28.77 -8.37
CA VAL A 379 -29.06 28.56 -8.65
C VAL A 379 -29.80 29.87 -8.89
N ARG A 380 -29.50 30.90 -8.09
CA ARG A 380 -30.15 32.23 -8.17
C ARG A 380 -30.04 32.88 -9.55
N TYR A 381 -29.01 32.54 -10.33
CA TYR A 381 -28.74 33.17 -11.61
C TYR A 381 -29.40 32.48 -12.81
N ALA A 382 -30.07 31.34 -12.60
CA ALA A 382 -30.76 30.62 -13.68
C ALA A 382 -31.83 31.47 -14.36
N ASP A 383 -32.62 32.22 -13.59
CA ASP A 383 -33.72 33.06 -14.07
C ASP A 383 -33.44 34.56 -13.95
N HIS A 384 -32.19 34.97 -13.69
CA HIS A 384 -31.90 36.36 -13.36
C HIS A 384 -32.35 37.30 -14.49
N PRO A 385 -33.39 38.13 -14.25
CA PRO A 385 -33.91 39.01 -15.29
C PRO A 385 -32.86 40.06 -15.61
N LYS A 386 -32.84 40.50 -16.87
CA LYS A 386 -31.99 41.60 -17.31
C LYS A 386 -32.25 42.79 -16.37
N ALA A 387 -31.21 43.35 -15.74
CA ALA A 387 -31.38 44.58 -14.96
C ALA A 387 -32.09 45.64 -15.82
N PRO A 388 -33.07 46.40 -15.28
CA PRO A 388 -33.77 47.43 -16.03
C PRO A 388 -32.73 48.41 -16.58
N GLY A 389 -32.78 48.63 -17.89
CA GLY A 389 -31.83 49.52 -18.57
C GLY A 389 -31.98 50.92 -18.00
N THR A 390 -30.85 51.56 -17.68
CA THR A 390 -30.81 53.02 -17.51
C THR A 390 -31.47 53.69 -18.72
N PRO A 391 -32.43 54.62 -18.51
CA PRO A 391 -33.10 55.28 -19.62
C PRO A 391 -32.08 56.02 -20.48
N ARG A 392 -32.23 55.82 -21.79
CA ARG A 392 -31.48 56.49 -22.86
C ARG A 392 -31.64 57.99 -22.63
N LYS A 393 -30.54 58.73 -22.38
CA LYS A 393 -30.60 60.19 -22.41
C LYS A 393 -30.96 60.60 -23.84
N GLU A 394 -32.11 61.23 -24.01
CA GLU A 394 -32.44 61.96 -25.23
C GLU A 394 -31.47 63.14 -25.38
N PRO A 395 -30.97 63.42 -26.60
CA PRO A 395 -30.15 64.59 -26.85
C PRO A 395 -31.03 65.84 -26.81
N ALA A 396 -30.59 66.83 -26.02
CA ALA A 396 -31.06 68.22 -26.12
C ALA A 396 -30.03 69.03 -26.89
#